data_AF-A0A0C2EHX5-F1
#
_entry.id   AF-A0A0C2EHX5-F1
#
_cell.length_a   1.000
_cell.length_b   1.000
_cell.length_c   1.000
_cell.angle_alpha   90.00
_cell.angle_beta   90.00
_cell.angle_gamma   90.00
#
_symmetry.space_group_name_H-M   'P 1'
#
loop_
_entity.id
_entity.type
_entity.pdbx_description
1 polymer ?
#
loop_
_entity_poly.entity_id
_entity_poly.type
_entity_poly.pdbx_seq_one_letter_code
_entity_poly.pdbx_strand_id
1 'polypeptide(L)'
;MALFALPWTSLAQAQEVVVYSARNEHLIRPLFEAYTQETGVKVSFLTDKEGPLLQRLKAEGRNTRADLLVTVDAGNLWHAAEEGLLQPVDSAVLAANVPEHLRDPQNQWFGLSLRARTIVYSPERVNPEELSTYAALGEPQWKDRLLLRTSQKVYNQSLVAMLIAERGVEETERIVRSWVDNLAAPPFANDNAVMEAIAAGQGDVGIVNTYYLGRLLKSKPDLPVALFWADQDGSGVHVNVSGAGVTRHARNAEGAIKLLEWLSSEAAQNLFADANMEYPVNPQVTSHPDVAAWGPFKQNPINVSRAGELQTQAIMLMDRAGYR
;
A
#
# COMPACT_ATOMS: atom_id res chain seq x y z
N MET A 1 61.35 30.88 -4.86
CA MET A 1 60.24 30.17 -5.53
C MET A 1 59.46 29.42 -4.46
N ALA A 2 58.35 29.99 -3.99
CA ALA A 2 57.44 29.31 -3.08
C ALA A 2 56.37 28.61 -3.91
N LEU A 3 56.37 27.28 -3.91
CA LEU A 3 55.32 26.47 -4.51
C LEU A 3 54.12 26.44 -3.55
N PHE A 4 53.04 27.15 -3.92
CA PHE A 4 51.75 27.00 -3.29
C PHE A 4 51.11 25.69 -3.80
N ALA A 5 51.00 24.71 -2.91
CA ALA A 5 50.16 23.53 -3.13
C ALA A 5 48.70 23.92 -2.88
N LEU A 6 47.91 23.99 -3.94
CA LEU A 6 46.45 24.13 -3.86
C LEU A 6 45.85 22.79 -3.42
N PRO A 7 45.05 22.73 -2.36
CA PRO A 7 44.34 21.51 -1.99
C PRO A 7 43.29 21.21 -3.05
N TRP A 8 43.37 20.03 -3.66
CA TRP A 8 42.27 19.48 -4.44
C TRP A 8 41.17 19.07 -3.47
N THR A 9 40.17 19.93 -3.29
CA THR A 9 38.88 19.51 -2.77
C THR A 9 38.22 18.65 -3.85
N SER A 10 38.28 17.33 -3.70
CA SER A 10 37.39 16.44 -4.43
C SER A 10 35.97 16.75 -3.96
N LEU A 11 35.24 17.58 -4.71
CA LEU A 11 33.79 17.59 -4.66
C LEU A 11 33.36 16.17 -5.03
N ALA A 12 33.02 15.35 -4.04
CA ALA A 12 32.33 14.09 -4.26
C ALA A 12 31.06 14.45 -5.01
N GLN A 13 31.08 14.31 -6.33
CA GLN A 13 29.93 14.56 -7.18
C GLN A 13 28.87 13.57 -6.71
N ALA A 14 27.83 14.07 -6.04
CA ALA A 14 26.74 13.25 -5.56
C ALA A 14 26.22 12.41 -6.73
N GLN A 15 26.47 11.10 -6.67
CA GLN A 15 26.04 10.19 -7.73
C GLN A 15 24.52 10.24 -7.76
N GLU A 16 23.98 10.40 -8.97
CA GLU A 16 22.55 10.35 -9.22
C GLU A 16 21.96 9.04 -8.70
N VAL A 17 20.76 9.09 -8.14
CA VAL A 17 19.99 7.91 -7.74
C VAL A 17 18.92 7.68 -8.80
N VAL A 18 18.84 6.47 -9.34
CA VAL A 18 17.84 6.10 -10.34
C VAL A 18 16.73 5.27 -9.71
N VAL A 19 15.49 5.76 -9.80
CA VAL A 19 14.31 5.13 -9.21
C VAL A 19 13.41 4.53 -10.27
N TYR A 20 13.08 3.25 -10.14
CA TYR A 20 12.03 2.61 -10.92
C TYR A 20 10.77 2.59 -10.07
N SER A 21 9.69 3.21 -10.53
CA SER A 21 8.47 3.40 -9.73
C SER A 21 7.22 2.88 -10.44
N ALA A 22 6.42 2.09 -9.73
CA ALA A 22 5.09 1.72 -10.18
C ALA A 22 3.99 2.71 -9.77
N ARG A 23 4.37 3.80 -9.08
CA ARG A 23 3.44 4.90 -8.76
C ARG A 23 3.40 5.90 -9.91
N ASN A 24 2.24 6.54 -10.08
CA ASN A 24 2.07 7.59 -11.07
C ASN A 24 3.04 8.74 -10.81
N GLU A 25 3.58 9.29 -11.89
CA GLU A 25 4.60 10.34 -11.84
C GLU A 25 4.22 11.55 -10.97
N HIS A 26 2.99 12.04 -11.10
CA HIS A 26 2.51 13.21 -10.33
C HIS A 26 2.53 12.99 -8.80
N LEU A 27 2.56 11.73 -8.34
CA LEU A 27 2.63 11.40 -6.91
C LEU A 27 4.07 11.32 -6.39
N ILE A 28 5.06 11.12 -7.25
CA ILE A 28 6.46 10.86 -6.85
C ILE A 28 7.42 11.99 -7.23
N ARG A 29 7.13 12.73 -8.30
CA ARG A 29 7.97 13.83 -8.78
C ARG A 29 8.21 14.90 -7.70
N PRO A 30 7.18 15.42 -6.99
CA PRO A 30 7.39 16.44 -5.95
C PRO A 30 8.28 15.96 -4.80
N LEU A 31 8.22 14.68 -4.45
CA LEU A 31 9.06 14.09 -3.41
C LEU A 31 10.54 14.09 -3.80
N PHE A 32 10.83 13.65 -5.01
CA PHE A 32 12.20 13.60 -5.51
C PHE A 32 12.79 14.98 -5.75
N GLU A 33 11.96 15.96 -6.14
CA GLU A 33 12.35 17.36 -6.23
C GLU A 33 12.67 17.94 -4.85
N ALA A 34 11.86 17.66 -3.83
CA ALA A 34 12.12 18.10 -2.45
C ALA A 34 13.42 17.49 -1.90
N TYR A 35 13.65 16.18 -2.08
CA TYR A 35 14.90 15.53 -1.69
C TYR A 35 16.11 16.14 -2.40
N THR A 36 16.00 16.41 -3.71
CA THR A 36 17.08 17.04 -4.49
C THR A 36 17.36 18.45 -3.99
N GLN A 37 16.34 19.23 -3.66
CA GLN A 37 16.50 20.59 -3.12
C GLN A 37 17.17 20.60 -1.75
N GLU A 38 16.85 19.63 -0.89
CA GLU A 38 17.41 19.54 0.47
C GLU A 38 18.86 19.03 0.46
N THR A 39 19.16 18.03 -0.37
CA THR A 39 20.42 17.29 -0.28
C THR A 39 21.42 17.59 -1.40
N GLY A 40 20.96 18.20 -2.51
CA GLY A 40 21.73 18.35 -3.74
C GLY A 40 21.91 17.05 -4.54
N VAL A 41 21.37 15.91 -4.09
CA VAL A 41 21.46 14.63 -4.78
C VAL A 41 20.37 14.57 -5.85
N LYS A 42 20.77 14.43 -7.12
CA LYS A 42 19.83 14.30 -8.23
C LYS A 42 19.15 12.93 -8.21
N VAL A 43 17.82 12.93 -8.39
CA VAL A 43 17.03 11.71 -8.59
C VAL A 43 16.48 11.67 -10.01
N SER A 44 16.84 10.63 -10.76
CA SER A 44 16.17 10.29 -12.02
C SER A 44 15.18 9.17 -11.79
N PHE A 45 14.07 9.16 -12.51
CA PHE A 45 13.07 8.10 -12.34
C PHE A 45 12.42 7.66 -13.64
N LEU A 46 11.94 6.41 -13.63
CA LEU A 46 11.13 5.81 -14.68
C LEU A 46 9.86 5.25 -14.07
N THR A 47 8.71 5.50 -14.71
CA THR A 47 7.43 4.95 -14.29
C THR A 47 6.90 3.92 -15.28
N ASP A 48 6.30 2.86 -14.76
CA ASP A 48 5.56 1.85 -15.54
C ASP A 48 4.59 1.11 -14.60
N LYS A 49 3.80 0.16 -15.11
CA LYS A 49 3.00 -0.74 -14.27
C LYS A 49 3.90 -1.74 -13.54
N GLU A 50 3.42 -2.27 -12.42
CA GLU A 50 4.15 -3.13 -11.49
C GLU A 50 4.76 -4.35 -12.21
N GLY A 51 3.95 -5.08 -12.97
CA GLY A 51 4.39 -6.30 -13.68
C GLY A 51 5.48 -6.02 -14.72
N PRO A 52 5.26 -5.14 -15.71
CA PRO A 52 6.28 -4.73 -16.66
C PRO A 52 7.56 -4.20 -16.01
N LEU A 53 7.44 -3.40 -14.94
CA LEU A 53 8.59 -2.84 -14.23
C LEU A 53 9.43 -3.93 -13.55
N LEU A 54 8.79 -4.92 -12.94
CA LEU A 54 9.46 -6.05 -12.31
C LEU A 54 10.19 -6.92 -13.34
N GLN A 55 9.51 -7.23 -14.46
CA GLN A 55 10.10 -7.98 -15.56
C GLN A 55 11.28 -7.25 -16.19
N ARG A 56 11.19 -5.92 -16.31
CA ARG A 56 12.30 -5.09 -16.77
C ARG A 56 13.49 -5.19 -15.82
N LEU A 57 13.27 -4.99 -14.52
CA LEU A 57 14.35 -5.07 -13.53
C LEU A 57 15.06 -6.44 -13.56
N LYS A 58 14.27 -7.52 -13.69
CA LYS A 58 14.78 -8.88 -13.86
C LYS A 58 15.59 -9.07 -15.15
N ALA A 59 15.07 -8.58 -16.28
CA ALA A 59 15.73 -8.71 -17.57
C ALA A 59 17.03 -7.90 -17.66
N GLU A 60 17.07 -6.73 -17.03
CA GLU A 60 18.29 -5.91 -16.95
C GLU A 60 19.36 -6.56 -16.04
N GLY A 61 18.96 -7.24 -14.97
CA GLY A 61 19.86 -7.97 -14.07
C GLY A 61 21.01 -7.10 -13.59
N ARG A 62 22.25 -7.59 -13.69
CA ARG A 62 23.48 -6.85 -13.32
C ARG A 62 23.69 -5.55 -14.09
N ASN A 63 23.04 -5.40 -15.24
CA ASN A 63 23.16 -4.22 -16.09
C ASN A 63 22.13 -3.14 -15.75
N THR A 64 21.20 -3.40 -14.82
CA THR A 64 20.20 -2.41 -14.43
C THR A 64 20.84 -1.09 -14.03
N ARG A 65 20.12 -0.01 -14.34
CA ARG A 65 20.45 1.32 -13.83
C ARG A 65 19.68 1.65 -12.58
N ALA A 66 18.61 0.93 -12.27
CA ALA A 66 17.76 1.24 -11.12
C ALA A 66 18.52 0.95 -9.83
N ASP A 67 18.56 1.93 -8.93
CA ASP A 67 19.11 1.78 -7.59
C ASP A 67 18.01 1.50 -6.55
N LEU A 68 16.80 2.04 -6.79
CA LEU A 68 15.64 1.87 -5.91
C LEU A 68 14.41 1.43 -6.73
N LEU A 69 13.68 0.44 -6.23
CA LEU A 69 12.35 0.07 -6.70
C LEU A 69 11.31 0.67 -5.75
N VAL A 70 10.35 1.42 -6.28
CA VAL A 70 9.16 1.91 -5.55
C VAL A 70 7.93 1.23 -6.14
N THR A 71 7.08 0.60 -5.33
CA THR A 71 5.85 -0.03 -5.81
C THR A 71 4.72 0.09 -4.81
N VAL A 72 3.55 -0.39 -5.19
CA VAL A 72 2.37 -0.52 -4.33
C VAL A 72 2.15 -1.99 -4.00
N ASP A 73 1.62 -2.26 -2.82
CA ASP A 73 1.33 -3.60 -2.30
C ASP A 73 2.55 -4.38 -1.80
N ALA A 74 2.46 -4.80 -0.53
CA ALA A 74 3.44 -5.67 0.09
C ALA A 74 3.60 -7.00 -0.66
N GLY A 75 2.54 -7.49 -1.31
CA GLY A 75 2.65 -8.68 -2.15
C GLY A 75 3.61 -8.48 -3.33
N ASN A 76 3.59 -7.31 -3.97
CA ASN A 76 4.51 -7.00 -5.07
C ASN A 76 5.96 -6.81 -4.58
N LEU A 77 6.13 -6.19 -3.42
CA LEU A 77 7.45 -6.05 -2.78
C LEU A 77 8.03 -7.41 -2.39
N TRP A 78 7.20 -8.28 -1.83
CA TRP A 78 7.56 -9.66 -1.49
C TRP A 78 7.98 -10.44 -2.74
N HIS A 79 7.20 -10.39 -3.83
CA HIS A 79 7.58 -11.03 -5.10
C HIS A 79 8.92 -10.51 -5.63
N ALA A 80 9.19 -9.21 -5.52
CA ALA A 80 10.49 -8.65 -5.91
C ALA A 80 11.64 -9.17 -5.05
N ALA A 81 11.42 -9.33 -3.74
CA ALA A 81 12.41 -9.91 -2.83
C ALA A 81 12.68 -11.39 -3.14
N GLU A 82 11.62 -12.20 -3.33
CA GLU A 82 11.70 -13.63 -3.66
C GLU A 82 12.37 -13.89 -5.01
N GLU A 83 12.15 -13.02 -6.00
CA GLU A 83 12.87 -13.10 -7.28
C GLU A 83 14.34 -12.63 -7.18
N GLY A 84 14.81 -12.26 -5.99
CA GLY A 84 16.20 -11.83 -5.75
C GLY A 84 16.52 -10.45 -6.34
N LEU A 85 15.49 -9.63 -6.61
CA LEU A 85 15.64 -8.32 -7.25
C LEU A 85 15.98 -7.21 -6.25
N LEU A 86 15.83 -7.46 -4.96
CA LEU A 86 16.11 -6.53 -3.87
C LEU A 86 17.27 -7.03 -3.00
N GLN A 87 18.02 -6.11 -2.39
CA GLN A 87 19.06 -6.42 -1.41
C GLN A 87 18.63 -5.98 0.00
N PRO A 88 19.06 -6.70 1.06
CA PRO A 88 18.78 -6.29 2.44
C PRO A 88 19.49 -4.98 2.78
N VAL A 89 18.81 -4.13 3.57
CA VAL A 89 19.34 -2.86 4.07
C VAL A 89 19.31 -2.86 5.59
N ASP A 90 20.47 -2.70 6.22
CA ASP A 90 20.54 -2.49 7.67
C ASP A 90 20.59 -0.99 7.96
N SER A 91 19.48 -0.44 8.47
CA SER A 91 19.35 0.98 8.82
C SER A 91 18.53 1.14 10.09
N ALA A 92 19.16 1.75 11.10
CA ALA A 92 18.48 2.12 12.35
C ALA A 92 17.37 3.16 12.12
N VAL A 93 17.53 4.02 11.12
CA VAL A 93 16.52 5.03 10.74
C VAL A 93 15.27 4.33 10.22
N LEU A 94 15.42 3.39 9.27
CA LEU A 94 14.29 2.64 8.72
C LEU A 94 13.64 1.73 9.78
N ALA A 95 14.43 1.10 10.64
CA ALA A 95 13.91 0.27 11.73
C ALA A 95 13.09 1.07 12.75
N ALA A 96 13.47 2.33 13.01
CA ALA A 96 12.74 3.24 13.90
C ALA A 96 11.50 3.85 13.24
N ASN A 97 11.61 4.23 11.96
CA ASN A 97 10.55 4.93 11.24
C ASN A 97 9.49 4.01 10.64
N VAL A 98 9.80 2.72 10.41
CA VAL A 98 8.87 1.78 9.78
C VAL A 98 8.57 0.62 10.75
N PRO A 99 7.34 0.55 11.29
CA PRO A 99 6.92 -0.53 12.17
C PRO A 99 7.22 -1.92 11.59
N GLU A 100 7.58 -2.87 12.45
CA GLU A 100 8.04 -4.20 12.03
C GLU A 100 7.05 -4.93 11.12
N HIS A 101 5.75 -4.83 11.37
CA HIS A 101 4.71 -5.44 10.55
C HIS A 101 4.51 -4.77 9.17
N LEU A 102 5.16 -3.62 8.91
CA LEU A 102 5.07 -2.86 7.66
C LEU A 102 6.38 -2.88 6.85
N ARG A 103 7.36 -3.69 7.26
CA ARG A 103 8.63 -3.91 6.55
C ARG A 103 8.94 -5.40 6.43
N ASP A 104 9.83 -5.70 5.51
CA ASP A 104 10.31 -7.05 5.27
C ASP A 104 11.07 -7.60 6.49
N PRO A 105 10.79 -8.84 6.97
CA PRO A 105 11.57 -9.44 8.04
C PRO A 105 13.05 -9.67 7.67
N GLN A 106 13.38 -9.73 6.37
CA GLN A 106 14.75 -9.80 5.86
C GLN A 106 15.31 -8.42 5.45
N ASN A 107 14.60 -7.33 5.76
CA ASN A 107 14.98 -5.95 5.47
C ASN A 107 15.24 -5.65 3.97
N GLN A 108 14.63 -6.39 3.05
CA GLN A 108 14.78 -6.14 1.60
C GLN A 108 13.87 -5.02 1.09
N TRP A 109 12.79 -4.70 1.82
CA TRP A 109 11.87 -3.61 1.50
C TRP A 109 11.20 -3.03 2.75
N PHE A 110 10.72 -1.80 2.61
CA PHE A 110 10.12 -1.02 3.70
C PHE A 110 8.88 -0.29 3.19
N GLY A 111 7.82 -0.27 3.99
CA GLY A 111 6.66 0.59 3.75
C GLY A 111 7.05 2.07 3.80
N LEU A 112 6.37 2.87 2.98
CA LEU A 112 6.52 4.33 2.85
C LEU A 112 5.18 5.06 3.00
N SER A 113 4.06 4.38 2.81
CA SER A 113 2.75 4.87 3.19
C SER A 113 1.84 3.69 3.46
N LEU A 114 0.78 3.95 4.20
CA LEU A 114 -0.18 2.95 4.63
C LEU A 114 -1.56 3.27 4.06
N ARG A 115 -2.24 2.22 3.61
CA ARG A 115 -3.66 2.26 3.27
C ARG A 115 -4.39 1.24 4.12
N ALA A 116 -5.55 1.65 4.64
CA ALA A 116 -6.48 0.75 5.29
C ALA A 116 -7.51 0.27 4.26
N ARG A 117 -7.81 -1.02 4.26
CA ARG A 117 -8.89 -1.60 3.45
C ARG A 117 -10.01 -1.99 4.41
N THR A 118 -11.09 -1.23 4.42
CA THR A 118 -12.13 -1.33 5.46
C THR A 118 -13.53 -1.26 4.85
N ILE A 119 -14.54 -1.36 5.72
CA ILE A 119 -15.94 -1.30 5.34
C ILE A 119 -16.36 0.15 5.05
N VAL A 120 -17.13 0.34 3.99
CA VAL A 120 -17.90 1.54 3.73
C VAL A 120 -19.37 1.19 3.64
N TYR A 121 -20.24 2.12 4.02
CA TYR A 121 -21.68 1.88 4.08
C TYR A 121 -22.48 3.15 3.75
N SER A 122 -23.76 2.98 3.44
CA SER A 122 -24.70 4.09 3.34
C SER A 122 -25.25 4.46 4.73
N PRO A 123 -24.96 5.67 5.25
CA PRO A 123 -25.47 6.10 6.55
C PRO A 123 -26.99 6.33 6.56
N GLU A 124 -27.63 6.38 5.39
CA GLU A 124 -29.08 6.50 5.26
C GLU A 124 -29.81 5.16 5.47
N ARG A 125 -29.11 4.03 5.33
CA ARG A 125 -29.71 2.69 5.26
C ARG A 125 -29.08 1.66 6.20
N VAL A 126 -27.96 2.00 6.85
CA VAL A 126 -27.24 1.12 7.78
C VAL A 126 -26.89 1.90 9.04
N ASN A 127 -27.29 1.36 10.19
CA ASN A 127 -26.78 1.80 11.48
C ASN A 127 -25.37 1.22 11.68
N PRO A 128 -24.35 2.03 12.02
CA PRO A 128 -23.00 1.54 12.31
C PRO A 128 -22.94 0.42 13.36
N GLU A 129 -23.90 0.35 14.28
CA GLU A 129 -24.00 -0.73 15.27
C GLU A 129 -24.29 -2.12 14.66
N GLU A 130 -24.76 -2.17 13.41
CA GLU A 130 -24.95 -3.43 12.66
C GLU A 130 -23.63 -3.96 12.07
N LEU A 131 -22.59 -3.11 12.01
CA LEU A 131 -21.29 -3.43 11.41
C LEU A 131 -20.30 -3.90 12.49
N SER A 132 -19.43 -4.85 12.12
CA SER A 132 -18.41 -5.35 13.03
C SER A 132 -17.15 -5.82 12.30
N THR A 133 -17.17 -7.02 11.73
CA THR A 133 -16.00 -7.68 11.15
C THR A 133 -16.15 -7.83 9.63
N TYR A 134 -15.05 -8.09 8.92
CA TYR A 134 -15.13 -8.47 7.51
C TYR A 134 -15.97 -9.75 7.34
N ALA A 135 -15.84 -10.71 8.26
CA ALA A 135 -16.57 -11.97 8.22
C ALA A 135 -18.09 -11.76 8.36
N ALA A 136 -18.52 -10.81 9.19
CA ALA A 136 -19.92 -10.50 9.44
C ALA A 136 -20.67 -10.04 8.18
N LEU A 137 -19.99 -9.51 7.16
CA LEU A 137 -20.62 -9.18 5.86
C LEU A 137 -21.19 -10.40 5.13
N GLY A 138 -20.82 -11.62 5.56
CA GLY A 138 -21.39 -12.88 5.10
C GLY A 138 -22.69 -13.30 5.79
N GLU A 139 -23.14 -12.56 6.80
CA GLU A 139 -24.35 -12.90 7.55
C GLU A 139 -25.64 -12.64 6.76
N PRO A 140 -26.76 -13.34 7.07
CA PRO A 140 -28.00 -13.23 6.30
C PRO A 140 -28.58 -11.81 6.18
N GLN A 141 -28.28 -10.93 7.14
CA GLN A 141 -28.73 -9.53 7.12
C GLN A 141 -28.12 -8.69 5.99
N TRP A 142 -27.03 -9.17 5.37
CA TRP A 142 -26.35 -8.51 4.25
C TRP A 142 -26.69 -9.14 2.89
N LYS A 143 -27.61 -10.11 2.86
CA LYS A 143 -28.07 -10.75 1.62
C LYS A 143 -28.59 -9.70 0.64
N ASP A 144 -28.04 -9.71 -0.57
CA ASP A 144 -28.34 -8.76 -1.65
C ASP A 144 -28.08 -7.29 -1.26
N ARG A 145 -27.15 -7.05 -0.33
CA ARG A 145 -26.76 -5.70 0.14
C ARG A 145 -25.25 -5.44 0.06
N LEU A 146 -24.43 -6.47 -0.14
CA LEU A 146 -22.98 -6.35 -0.23
C LEU A 146 -22.54 -6.01 -1.65
N LEU A 147 -21.68 -5.00 -1.79
CA LEU A 147 -21.05 -4.60 -3.04
C LEU A 147 -19.54 -4.74 -2.90
N LEU A 148 -18.92 -5.52 -3.79
CA LEU A 148 -17.48 -5.73 -3.82
C LEU A 148 -16.92 -5.42 -5.19
N ARG A 149 -15.62 -5.14 -5.26
CA ARG A 149 -14.89 -5.15 -6.55
C ARG A 149 -14.40 -6.55 -6.90
N THR A 150 -13.94 -6.73 -8.14
CA THR A 150 -13.38 -8.01 -8.63
C THR A 150 -12.23 -8.56 -7.77
N SER A 151 -12.19 -9.89 -7.63
CA SER A 151 -11.10 -10.66 -6.99
C SER A 151 -9.75 -10.59 -7.72
N GLN A 152 -9.75 -10.17 -8.99
CA GLN A 152 -8.53 -10.05 -9.82
C GLN A 152 -7.57 -8.94 -9.35
N LYS A 153 -8.00 -8.11 -8.39
CA LYS A 153 -7.23 -6.95 -7.94
C LYS A 153 -6.47 -7.28 -6.66
N VAL A 154 -5.20 -6.87 -6.64
CA VAL A 154 -4.24 -7.18 -5.59
C VAL A 154 -4.77 -6.83 -4.19
N TYR A 155 -5.56 -5.76 -4.04
CA TYR A 155 -6.11 -5.37 -2.74
C TYR A 155 -7.03 -6.42 -2.11
N ASN A 156 -7.83 -7.12 -2.92
CA ASN A 156 -8.68 -8.21 -2.42
C ASN A 156 -7.85 -9.49 -2.22
N GLN A 157 -6.86 -9.75 -3.07
CA GLN A 157 -5.93 -10.86 -2.89
C GLN A 157 -5.19 -10.74 -1.57
N SER A 158 -4.69 -9.54 -1.24
CA SER A 158 -3.99 -9.26 0.01
C SER A 158 -4.92 -9.34 1.23
N LEU A 159 -6.16 -8.81 1.15
CA LEU A 159 -7.13 -8.98 2.23
C LEU A 159 -7.45 -10.46 2.50
N VAL A 160 -7.70 -11.25 1.45
CA VAL A 160 -8.00 -12.67 1.59
C VAL A 160 -6.77 -13.46 2.06
N ALA A 161 -5.57 -13.12 1.60
CA ALA A 161 -4.32 -13.69 2.10
C ALA A 161 -4.16 -13.45 3.61
N MET A 162 -4.53 -12.27 4.10
CA MET A 162 -4.47 -11.96 5.52
C MET A 162 -5.54 -12.70 6.33
N LEU A 163 -6.76 -12.85 5.79
CA LEU A 163 -7.76 -13.74 6.38
C LEU A 163 -7.25 -15.19 6.47
N ILE A 164 -6.56 -15.69 5.44
CA ILE A 164 -5.92 -17.03 5.49
C ILE A 164 -4.86 -17.08 6.59
N ALA A 165 -4.04 -16.04 6.75
CA ALA A 165 -3.03 -15.98 7.80
C ALA A 165 -3.65 -16.02 9.21
N GLU A 166 -4.81 -15.37 9.40
CA GLU A 166 -5.49 -15.27 10.70
C GLU A 166 -6.32 -16.50 11.04
N ARG A 167 -7.04 -17.01 10.04
CA ARG A 167 -8.18 -17.92 10.24
C ARG A 167 -7.98 -19.27 9.58
N GLY A 168 -6.93 -19.42 8.78
CA GLY A 168 -6.71 -20.59 7.94
C GLY A 168 -7.59 -20.60 6.70
N VAL A 169 -7.27 -21.54 5.81
CA VAL A 169 -7.86 -21.65 4.47
C VAL A 169 -9.35 -21.98 4.53
N GLU A 170 -9.74 -22.94 5.37
CA GLU A 170 -11.12 -23.45 5.42
C GLU A 170 -12.11 -22.40 5.93
N GLU A 171 -11.76 -21.70 7.01
CA GLU A 171 -12.54 -20.59 7.56
C GLU A 171 -12.66 -19.45 6.55
N THR A 172 -11.54 -19.08 5.92
CA THR A 172 -11.54 -18.01 4.92
C THR A 172 -12.38 -18.37 3.70
N GLU A 173 -12.34 -19.61 3.24
CA GLU A 173 -13.15 -20.03 2.09
C GLU A 173 -14.64 -19.92 2.39
N ARG A 174 -15.06 -20.27 3.62
CA ARG A 174 -16.45 -20.09 4.05
C ARG A 174 -16.84 -18.61 4.10
N ILE A 175 -15.98 -17.76 4.65
CA ILE A 175 -16.20 -16.30 4.68
C ILE A 175 -16.37 -15.77 3.26
N VAL A 176 -15.45 -16.08 2.35
CA VAL A 176 -15.51 -15.57 0.97
C VAL A 176 -16.74 -16.09 0.23
N ARG A 177 -17.13 -17.36 0.42
CA ARG A 177 -18.39 -17.89 -0.16
C ARG A 177 -19.61 -17.13 0.37
N SER A 178 -19.67 -16.87 1.67
CA SER A 178 -20.78 -16.11 2.26
C SER A 178 -20.85 -14.66 1.75
N TRP A 179 -19.70 -14.04 1.42
CA TRP A 179 -19.71 -12.75 0.73
C TRP A 179 -20.29 -12.84 -0.67
N VAL A 180 -19.87 -13.84 -1.46
CA VAL A 180 -20.38 -14.06 -2.82
C VAL A 180 -21.89 -14.30 -2.80
N ASP A 181 -22.39 -15.08 -1.83
CA ASP A 181 -23.81 -15.33 -1.64
C ASP A 181 -24.59 -14.06 -1.27
N ASN A 182 -23.94 -13.04 -0.70
CA ASN A 182 -24.57 -11.79 -0.28
C ASN A 182 -24.46 -10.64 -1.29
N LEU A 183 -23.83 -10.87 -2.45
CA LEU A 183 -23.63 -9.82 -3.45
C LEU A 183 -24.96 -9.29 -4.01
N ALA A 184 -25.16 -7.98 -3.93
CA ALA A 184 -26.30 -7.30 -4.55
C ALA A 184 -26.13 -7.12 -6.08
N ALA A 185 -24.88 -7.12 -6.54
CA ALA A 185 -24.51 -6.96 -7.95
C ALA A 185 -23.21 -7.72 -8.25
N PRO A 186 -22.94 -8.06 -9.53
CA PRO A 186 -21.64 -8.61 -9.93
C PRO A 186 -20.48 -7.68 -9.50
N PRO A 187 -19.30 -8.24 -9.16
CA PRO A 187 -18.19 -7.44 -8.67
C PRO A 187 -17.76 -6.30 -9.60
N PHE A 188 -17.58 -5.11 -9.04
CA PHE A 188 -17.22 -3.89 -9.79
C PHE A 188 -15.74 -3.87 -10.20
N ALA A 189 -15.39 -3.03 -11.18
CA ALA A 189 -14.01 -2.90 -11.64
C ALA A 189 -13.06 -2.22 -10.62
N ASN A 190 -13.59 -1.30 -9.79
CA ASN A 190 -12.80 -0.49 -8.87
C ASN A 190 -13.61 -0.01 -7.64
N ASP A 191 -12.90 0.49 -6.62
CA ASP A 191 -13.46 0.95 -5.35
C ASP A 191 -14.39 2.17 -5.51
N ASN A 192 -14.12 3.07 -6.47
CA ASN A 192 -15.01 4.22 -6.74
C ASN A 192 -16.39 3.74 -7.19
N ALA A 193 -16.44 2.77 -8.09
CA ALA A 193 -17.69 2.20 -8.58
C ALA A 193 -18.49 1.51 -7.47
N VAL A 194 -17.82 0.88 -6.50
CA VAL A 194 -18.48 0.33 -5.29
C VAL A 194 -19.17 1.45 -4.51
N MET A 195 -18.45 2.52 -4.17
CA MET A 195 -19.02 3.63 -3.40
C MET A 195 -20.11 4.39 -4.15
N GLU A 196 -19.97 4.58 -5.46
CA GLU A 196 -21.00 5.20 -6.30
C GLU A 196 -22.26 4.32 -6.39
N ALA A 197 -22.11 2.99 -6.44
CA ALA A 197 -23.23 2.06 -6.39
C ALA A 197 -23.93 2.04 -5.03
N ILE A 198 -23.18 2.16 -3.92
CA ILE A 198 -23.75 2.37 -2.57
C ILE A 198 -24.55 3.68 -2.55
N ALA A 199 -23.98 4.78 -3.03
CA ALA A 199 -24.67 6.07 -3.08
C ALA A 199 -25.93 6.03 -3.96
N ALA A 200 -25.94 5.22 -5.02
CA ALA A 200 -27.08 5.01 -5.90
C ALA A 200 -28.13 4.00 -5.37
N GLY A 201 -27.92 3.41 -4.19
CA GLY A 201 -28.87 2.48 -3.58
C GLY A 201 -28.87 1.07 -4.19
N GLN A 202 -27.83 0.67 -4.94
CA GLN A 202 -27.72 -0.70 -5.49
C GLN A 202 -27.32 -1.73 -4.43
N GLY A 203 -26.84 -1.27 -3.29
CA GLY A 203 -26.44 -2.04 -2.12
C GLY A 203 -26.08 -1.07 -1.01
N ASP A 204 -25.71 -1.60 0.14
CA ASP A 204 -25.65 -0.82 1.37
C ASP A 204 -24.26 -0.79 2.01
N VAL A 205 -23.45 -1.82 1.76
CA VAL A 205 -22.11 -1.98 2.34
C VAL A 205 -21.11 -2.48 1.30
N GLY A 206 -19.84 -2.19 1.49
CA GLY A 206 -18.76 -2.68 0.65
C GLY A 206 -17.40 -2.59 1.31
N ILE A 207 -16.37 -3.13 0.66
CA ILE A 207 -14.99 -3.10 1.14
C ILE A 207 -14.11 -2.31 0.17
N VAL A 208 -13.48 -1.23 0.66
CA VAL A 208 -12.65 -0.33 -0.15
C VAL A 208 -11.40 0.13 0.60
N ASN A 209 -10.41 0.65 -0.13
CA ASN A 209 -9.32 1.40 0.47
C ASN A 209 -9.78 2.81 0.83
N THR A 210 -9.43 3.27 2.03
CA THR A 210 -9.85 4.57 2.58
C THR A 210 -9.53 5.75 1.68
N TYR A 211 -8.38 5.72 1.01
CA TYR A 211 -7.94 6.83 0.17
C TYR A 211 -8.87 7.08 -1.03
N TYR A 212 -9.60 6.07 -1.53
CA TYR A 212 -10.58 6.27 -2.60
C TYR A 212 -11.76 7.07 -2.09
N LEU A 213 -12.24 6.77 -0.87
CA LEU A 213 -13.29 7.54 -0.22
C LEU A 213 -12.84 8.99 -0.03
N GLY A 214 -11.63 9.23 0.47
CA GLY A 214 -11.10 10.58 0.65
C GLY A 214 -11.04 11.40 -0.64
N ARG A 215 -10.58 10.79 -1.75
CA ARG A 215 -10.58 11.47 -3.06
C ARG A 215 -11.98 11.70 -3.59
N LEU A 216 -12.89 10.75 -3.37
CA LEU A 216 -14.26 10.88 -3.83
C LEU A 216 -14.99 11.97 -3.04
N LEU A 217 -14.81 12.06 -1.71
CA LEU A 217 -15.36 13.13 -0.87
C LEU A 217 -14.77 14.50 -1.22
N LYS A 218 -13.50 14.59 -1.62
CA LYS A 218 -12.92 15.85 -2.15
C LYS A 218 -13.61 16.33 -3.43
N SER A 219 -14.04 15.41 -4.29
CA SER A 219 -14.73 15.76 -5.55
C SER A 219 -16.25 15.81 -5.44
N LYS A 220 -16.83 15.10 -4.45
CA LYS A 220 -18.26 14.98 -4.18
C LYS A 220 -18.48 15.02 -2.65
N PRO A 221 -18.44 16.20 -2.01
CA PRO A 221 -18.53 16.32 -0.56
C PRO A 221 -19.81 15.74 0.05
N ASP A 222 -20.92 15.78 -0.69
CA ASP A 222 -22.23 15.31 -0.24
C ASP A 222 -22.48 13.81 -0.56
N LEU A 223 -21.44 13.04 -0.91
CA LEU A 223 -21.59 11.61 -1.19
C LEU A 223 -22.07 10.89 0.09
N PRO A 224 -23.23 10.21 0.08
CA PRO A 224 -23.80 9.55 1.26
C PRO A 224 -23.14 8.18 1.48
N VAL A 225 -21.83 8.18 1.72
CA VAL A 225 -21.03 7.00 2.03
C VAL A 225 -20.11 7.31 3.20
N ALA A 226 -20.24 6.52 4.26
CA ALA A 226 -19.45 6.64 5.47
C ALA A 226 -18.49 5.45 5.61
N LEU A 227 -17.43 5.67 6.39
CA LEU A 227 -16.40 4.69 6.67
C LEU A 227 -16.69 3.99 8.00
N PHE A 228 -16.45 2.68 8.06
CA PHE A 228 -16.49 1.89 9.28
C PHE A 228 -15.17 1.11 9.44
N TRP A 229 -14.56 1.18 10.62
CA TRP A 229 -13.35 0.43 10.94
C TRP A 229 -13.70 -1.01 11.31
N ALA A 230 -13.38 -1.96 10.43
CA ALA A 230 -13.66 -3.38 10.66
C ALA A 230 -12.76 -3.98 11.77
N ASP A 231 -13.26 -5.04 12.41
CA ASP A 231 -12.52 -5.93 13.30
C ASP A 231 -11.84 -5.24 14.50
N GLN A 232 -12.40 -4.14 15.01
CA GLN A 232 -11.79 -3.37 16.11
C GLN A 232 -11.71 -4.15 17.44
N ASP A 233 -12.70 -5.00 17.72
CA ASP A 233 -12.67 -5.92 18.87
C ASP A 233 -11.82 -7.18 18.61
N GLY A 234 -11.38 -7.38 17.36
CA GLY A 234 -10.65 -8.55 16.88
C GLY A 234 -9.19 -8.22 16.55
N SER A 235 -8.72 -8.66 15.38
CA SER A 235 -7.35 -8.47 14.91
C SER A 235 -7.05 -7.02 14.48
N GLY A 236 -8.06 -6.22 14.17
CA GLY A 236 -7.93 -4.87 13.64
C GLY A 236 -8.04 -4.83 12.11
N VAL A 237 -8.07 -3.60 11.56
CA VAL A 237 -8.24 -3.34 10.13
C VAL A 237 -7.04 -3.86 9.34
N HIS A 238 -7.31 -4.56 8.24
CA HIS A 238 -6.27 -4.90 7.28
C HIS A 238 -5.64 -3.63 6.70
N VAL A 239 -4.34 -3.48 6.93
CA VAL A 239 -3.51 -2.44 6.34
C VAL A 239 -2.54 -3.03 5.32
N ASN A 240 -2.18 -2.23 4.33
CA ASN A 240 -1.17 -2.59 3.34
C ASN A 240 -0.36 -1.34 2.99
N VAL A 241 0.79 -1.51 2.35
CA VAL A 241 1.76 -0.44 2.14
C VAL A 241 2.01 -0.13 0.68
N SER A 242 2.31 1.12 0.39
CA SER A 242 3.21 1.43 -0.72
C SER A 242 4.60 1.48 -0.15
N GLY A 243 5.60 0.97 -0.86
CA GLY A 243 6.92 0.81 -0.27
C GLY A 243 8.02 0.74 -1.31
N ALA A 244 9.24 0.58 -0.82
CA ALA A 244 10.41 0.56 -1.66
C ALA A 244 11.50 -0.37 -1.12
N GLY A 245 12.37 -0.80 -2.02
CA GLY A 245 13.54 -1.60 -1.70
C GLY A 245 14.71 -1.22 -2.60
N VAL A 246 15.93 -1.34 -2.07
CA VAL A 246 17.16 -1.12 -2.83
C VAL A 246 17.35 -2.31 -3.76
N THR A 247 17.57 -2.05 -5.05
CA THR A 247 17.68 -3.12 -6.05
C THR A 247 18.96 -3.92 -5.83
N ARG A 248 18.95 -5.20 -6.15
CA ARG A 248 20.08 -6.13 -5.94
C ARG A 248 21.38 -5.70 -6.61
N HIS A 249 21.27 -4.97 -7.71
CA HIS A 249 22.37 -4.53 -8.55
C HIS A 249 22.49 -2.99 -8.62
N ALA A 250 21.96 -2.29 -7.61
CA ALA A 250 22.11 -0.85 -7.46
C ALA A 250 23.58 -0.43 -7.62
N ARG A 251 23.83 0.53 -8.52
CA ARG A 251 25.17 1.09 -8.75
C ARG A 251 25.51 2.12 -7.68
N ASN A 252 24.49 2.78 -7.16
CA ASN A 252 24.55 3.76 -6.10
C ASN A 252 23.67 3.32 -4.91
N ALA A 253 24.03 2.19 -4.31
CA ALA A 253 23.29 1.64 -3.17
C ALA A 253 23.26 2.60 -1.97
N GLU A 254 24.36 3.28 -1.68
CA GLU A 254 24.43 4.25 -0.58
C GLU A 254 23.45 5.41 -0.79
N GLY A 255 23.39 5.97 -2.00
CA GLY A 255 22.44 7.02 -2.35
C GLY A 255 20.98 6.55 -2.28
N ALA A 256 20.71 5.32 -2.72
CA ALA A 256 19.38 4.73 -2.62
C ALA A 256 18.93 4.49 -1.16
N ILE A 257 19.85 4.06 -0.28
CA ILE A 257 19.57 3.92 1.16
C ILE A 257 19.24 5.28 1.76
N LYS A 258 20.03 6.32 1.49
CA LYS A 258 19.76 7.69 1.99
C LYS A 258 18.42 8.24 1.50
N LEU A 259 18.08 8.00 0.23
CA LEU A 259 16.77 8.37 -0.30
C LEU A 259 15.66 7.59 0.41
N LEU A 260 15.82 6.30 0.65
CA LEU A 260 14.85 5.46 1.34
C LEU A 260 14.64 5.90 2.80
N GLU A 261 15.72 6.21 3.50
CA GLU A 261 15.71 6.80 4.85
C GLU A 261 14.96 8.13 4.86
N TRP A 262 15.27 9.03 3.93
CA TRP A 262 14.60 10.31 3.81
C TRP A 262 13.11 10.14 3.50
N LEU A 263 12.73 9.21 2.63
CA LEU A 263 11.31 8.91 2.33
C LEU A 263 10.52 8.44 3.57
N SER A 264 11.20 7.87 4.58
CA SER A 264 10.59 7.48 5.86
C SER A 264 10.54 8.62 6.90
N SER A 265 11.15 9.77 6.61
CA SER A 265 11.18 10.93 7.51
C SER A 265 9.84 11.68 7.55
N GLU A 266 9.63 12.49 8.59
CA GLU A 266 8.43 13.31 8.74
C GLU A 266 8.15 14.21 7.53
N ALA A 267 9.19 14.90 7.02
CA ALA A 267 9.05 15.81 5.89
C ALA A 267 8.54 15.09 4.63
N ALA A 268 9.08 13.90 4.34
CA ALA A 268 8.69 13.13 3.17
C ALA A 268 7.35 12.40 3.36
N GLN A 269 7.07 11.89 4.55
CA GLN A 269 5.85 11.13 4.85
C GLN A 269 4.58 11.97 4.63
N ASN A 270 4.59 13.24 5.04
CA ASN A 270 3.46 14.15 4.76
C ASN A 270 3.30 14.36 3.25
N LEU A 271 4.38 14.65 2.52
CA LEU A 271 4.32 14.81 1.07
C LEU A 271 3.84 13.54 0.34
N PHE A 272 4.24 12.35 0.83
CA PHE A 272 3.93 11.08 0.20
C PHE A 272 2.49 10.63 0.48
N ALA A 273 2.07 10.71 1.74
CA ALA A 273 0.77 10.23 2.20
C ALA A 273 -0.35 11.21 1.82
N ASP A 274 -0.15 12.52 2.03
CA ASP A 274 -1.18 13.54 1.84
C ASP A 274 -1.58 13.69 0.38
N ALA A 275 -0.61 13.58 -0.53
CA ALA A 275 -0.85 13.65 -1.97
C ALA A 275 -1.87 12.60 -2.46
N ASN A 276 -1.99 11.50 -1.73
CA ASN A 276 -2.79 10.36 -2.15
C ASN A 276 -3.95 10.01 -1.21
N MET A 277 -4.13 10.75 -0.11
CA MET A 277 -5.05 10.45 1.01
C MET A 277 -4.72 9.13 1.74
N GLU A 278 -3.43 8.81 1.83
CA GLU A 278 -2.92 7.67 2.58
C GLU A 278 -2.53 8.09 4.01
N TYR A 279 -2.16 7.12 4.84
CA TYR A 279 -1.58 7.34 6.16
C TYR A 279 -0.05 7.29 6.07
N PRO A 280 0.68 8.05 6.90
CA PRO A 280 2.10 7.83 7.07
C PRO A 280 2.35 6.48 7.74
N VAL A 281 3.45 5.82 7.37
CA VAL A 281 3.93 4.61 8.09
C VAL A 281 4.68 4.98 9.36
N ASN A 282 5.27 6.18 9.40
CA ASN A 282 6.06 6.63 10.52
C ASN A 282 5.14 7.04 11.68
N PRO A 283 5.21 6.36 12.85
CA PRO A 283 4.28 6.59 13.96
C PRO A 283 4.44 7.97 14.60
N GLN A 284 5.54 8.69 14.33
CA GLN A 284 5.74 10.06 14.82
C GLN A 284 5.06 11.11 13.94
N VAL A 285 4.56 10.73 12.77
CA VAL A 285 4.00 11.65 11.78
C VAL A 285 2.48 11.67 11.90
N THR A 286 1.92 12.86 12.08
CA THR A 286 0.47 13.04 12.11
C THR A 286 -0.09 12.99 10.69
N SER A 287 -1.19 12.27 10.48
CA SER A 287 -1.86 12.23 9.18
C SER A 287 -2.46 13.59 8.80
N HIS A 288 -2.61 13.86 7.51
CA HIS A 288 -3.36 15.02 7.01
C HIS A 288 -4.71 15.18 7.74
N PRO A 289 -5.17 16.40 8.07
CA PRO A 289 -6.43 16.63 8.78
C PRO A 289 -7.64 15.88 8.19
N ASP A 290 -7.78 15.85 6.87
CA ASP A 290 -8.86 15.11 6.19
C ASP A 290 -8.83 13.60 6.48
N VAL A 291 -7.64 13.00 6.60
CA VAL A 291 -7.44 11.58 6.89
C VAL A 291 -7.60 11.31 8.39
N ALA A 292 -7.06 12.21 9.23
CA ALA A 292 -7.20 12.16 10.68
C ALA A 292 -8.67 12.30 11.14
N ALA A 293 -9.51 13.01 10.36
CA ALA A 293 -10.93 13.19 10.64
C ALA A 293 -11.74 11.89 10.62
N TRP A 294 -11.24 10.81 10.01
CA TRP A 294 -11.87 9.48 10.07
C TRP A 294 -11.69 8.77 11.42
N GLY A 295 -10.93 9.37 12.34
CA GLY A 295 -10.70 8.85 13.67
C GLY A 295 -9.62 7.77 13.73
N PRO A 296 -9.20 7.40 14.95
CA PRO A 296 -8.21 6.35 15.17
C PRO A 296 -8.82 4.97 14.89
N PHE A 297 -7.96 4.02 14.51
CA PHE A 297 -8.34 2.62 14.37
C PHE A 297 -7.18 1.70 14.77
N LYS A 298 -7.53 0.51 15.25
CA LYS A 298 -6.60 -0.58 15.48
C LYS A 298 -6.21 -1.21 14.14
N GLN A 299 -4.92 -1.20 13.83
CA GLN A 299 -4.34 -1.89 12.68
C GLN A 299 -4.13 -3.37 13.00
N ASN A 300 -4.26 -4.21 11.98
CA ASN A 300 -3.88 -5.60 12.07
C ASN A 300 -2.34 -5.76 12.14
N PRO A 301 -1.80 -6.41 13.19
CA PRO A 301 -0.36 -6.46 13.41
C PRO A 301 0.36 -7.55 12.60
N ILE A 302 -0.35 -8.36 11.81
CA ILE A 302 0.29 -9.38 10.96
C ILE A 302 1.18 -8.68 9.94
N ASN A 303 2.41 -9.19 9.79
CA ASN A 303 3.36 -8.65 8.84
C ASN A 303 2.79 -8.70 7.41
N VAL A 304 2.82 -7.56 6.72
CA VAL A 304 2.27 -7.42 5.38
C VAL A 304 2.96 -8.28 4.32
N SER A 305 4.14 -8.87 4.60
CA SER A 305 4.77 -9.91 3.77
C SER A 305 3.86 -11.12 3.53
N ARG A 306 3.01 -11.45 4.52
CA ARG A 306 2.04 -12.55 4.43
C ARG A 306 1.06 -12.38 3.27
N ALA A 307 0.78 -11.14 2.86
CA ALA A 307 -0.02 -10.86 1.68
C ALA A 307 0.60 -11.42 0.40
N GLY A 308 1.93 -11.39 0.28
CA GLY A 308 2.68 -12.01 -0.82
C GLY A 308 2.77 -13.52 -0.68
N GLU A 309 3.20 -14.01 0.48
CA GLU A 309 3.41 -15.44 0.76
C GLU A 309 2.14 -16.29 0.51
N LEU A 310 0.97 -15.73 0.80
CA LEU A 310 -0.32 -16.42 0.67
C LEU A 310 -1.11 -15.97 -0.57
N GLN A 311 -0.56 -15.10 -1.42
CA GLN A 311 -1.30 -14.50 -2.53
C GLN A 311 -1.85 -15.56 -3.51
N THR A 312 -1.02 -16.53 -3.91
CA THR A 312 -1.44 -17.62 -4.80
C THR A 312 -2.58 -18.43 -4.18
N GLN A 313 -2.47 -18.73 -2.88
CA GLN A 313 -3.50 -19.47 -2.16
C GLN A 313 -4.81 -18.67 -2.06
N ALA A 314 -4.73 -17.36 -1.84
CA ALA A 314 -5.87 -16.46 -1.83
C ALA A 314 -6.57 -16.39 -3.20
N ILE A 315 -5.82 -16.29 -4.29
CA ILE A 315 -6.36 -16.30 -5.66
C ILE A 315 -7.12 -17.61 -5.93
N MET A 316 -6.49 -18.75 -5.64
CA MET A 316 -7.12 -20.06 -5.84
C MET A 316 -8.37 -20.24 -4.97
N LEU A 317 -8.35 -19.71 -3.74
CA LEU A 317 -9.51 -19.77 -2.84
C LEU A 317 -10.66 -18.91 -3.36
N MET A 318 -10.40 -17.67 -3.79
CA MET A 318 -11.42 -16.80 -4.35
C MET A 318 -12.06 -17.40 -5.61
N ASP A 319 -11.25 -18.01 -6.48
CA ASP A 319 -11.75 -18.73 -7.66
C ASP A 319 -12.67 -19.90 -7.28
N ARG A 320 -12.24 -20.78 -6.36
CA ARG A 320 -13.09 -21.88 -5.84
C ARG A 320 -14.37 -21.38 -5.19
N ALA A 321 -14.31 -20.23 -4.51
CA ALA A 321 -15.45 -19.59 -3.86
C ALA A 321 -16.42 -18.92 -4.84
N GLY A 322 -16.08 -18.83 -6.13
CA GLY A 322 -16.90 -18.17 -7.14
C GLY A 322 -16.80 -16.66 -7.13
N TYR A 323 -15.80 -16.09 -6.43
CA TYR A 323 -15.58 -14.66 -6.37
C TYR A 323 -14.85 -14.19 -7.64
N ARG A 324 -15.58 -13.55 -8.54
CA ARG A 324 -15.10 -13.03 -9.83
C ARG A 324 -14.51 -11.63 -9.73
#